data_AF-A0A2H0R7X1-F1
#
_entry.id   AF-A0A2H0R7X1-F1
#
_cell.length_a   1.000
_cell.length_b   1.000
_cell.length_c   1.000
_cell.angle_alpha   90.00
_cell.angle_beta   90.00
_cell.angle_gamma   90.00
#
_symmetry.space_group_name_H-M   'P 1'
#
loop_
_entity.id
_entity.type
_entity.pdbx_description
1 polymer ?
#
loop_
_entity_poly.entity_id
_entity_poly.type
_entity_poly.pdbx_seq_one_letter_code
_entity_poly.pdbx_strand_id
1 'polypeptide(L)' 'MDNHFKETNHMNHRGKTKKAFLKRIKITGRSKLMKRPPGQNHFNAKDSGNDSRKKRGHKPAPKELTGIAKKLLPSNI' A
#
# COMPACT_ATOMS: atom_id res chain seq x y z
N MET A 1 45.68 21.65 0.72
CA MET A 1 45.58 20.20 1.03
C MET A 1 44.19 19.86 1.57
N ASP A 2 43.18 20.38 0.89
CA ASP A 2 42.06 19.68 0.25
C ASP A 2 41.59 18.39 0.93
N ASN A 3 40.41 18.46 1.55
CA ASN A 3 39.45 17.37 1.57
C ASN A 3 38.01 17.94 1.51
N HIS A 4 37.78 18.79 0.50
CA HIS A 4 36.45 18.99 -0.09
C HIS A 4 36.13 17.77 -0.97
N PHE A 5 35.76 16.63 -0.38
CA PHE A 5 35.22 15.52 -1.16
C PHE A 5 34.35 14.59 -0.32
N LYS A 6 33.07 14.94 -0.24
CA LYS A 6 31.94 14.04 -0.52
C LYS A 6 30.64 14.81 -0.38
N GLU A 7 30.41 15.71 -1.33
CA GLU A 7 29.04 15.95 -1.78
C GLU A 7 28.55 14.62 -2.38
N THR A 8 27.91 13.79 -1.56
CA THR A 8 27.09 12.71 -2.12
C THR A 8 25.88 13.37 -2.75
N ASN A 9 26.01 13.68 -4.03
CA ASN A 9 24.92 13.86 -4.95
C ASN A 9 23.88 12.75 -4.71
N HIS A 10 22.81 13.05 -3.97
CA HIS A 10 21.65 12.19 -3.85
C HIS A 10 20.93 12.23 -5.20
N MET A 11 21.44 11.49 -6.18
CA MET A 11 20.72 11.16 -7.40
C MET A 11 19.50 10.33 -6.98
N ASN A 12 18.40 11.04 -6.73
CA ASN A 12 17.16 10.53 -6.18
C ASN A 12 16.38 9.78 -7.29
N HIS A 13 16.98 8.74 -7.87
CA HIS A 13 16.24 7.80 -8.72
C HIS A 13 15.45 6.84 -7.83
N ARG A 14 14.56 7.42 -7.00
CA ARG A 14 13.54 6.64 -6.28
C ARG A 14 12.69 5.95 -7.34
N GLY A 15 12.62 4.62 -7.27
CA GLY A 15 11.84 3.83 -8.22
C GLY A 15 10.43 4.39 -8.41
N LYS A 16 9.88 4.31 -9.63
CA LYS A 16 8.55 4.86 -9.89
C LYS A 16 7.50 4.12 -9.06
N THR A 17 6.67 4.90 -8.37
CA THR A 17 5.55 4.37 -7.58
C THR A 17 4.59 3.58 -8.46
N LYS A 18 4.33 2.31 -8.10
CA LYS A 18 3.38 1.47 -8.84
C LYS A 18 1.95 1.96 -8.62
N LYS A 19 1.47 2.82 -9.53
CA LYS A 19 0.15 3.47 -9.43
C LYS A 19 -1.01 2.49 -9.35
N ALA A 20 -0.92 1.35 -10.04
CA ALA A 20 -1.94 0.29 -9.97
C ALA A 20 -2.12 -0.22 -8.53
N PHE A 21 -1.02 -0.40 -7.79
CA PHE A 21 -1.06 -0.81 -6.40
C PHE A 21 -1.58 0.31 -5.50
N LEU A 22 -1.09 1.54 -5.69
CA LEU A 22 -1.53 2.72 -4.93
C LEU A 22 -3.05 2.94 -5.03
N LYS A 23 -3.65 2.73 -6.20
CA LYS A 23 -5.11 2.86 -6.41
C LYS A 23 -5.95 1.83 -5.63
N ARG A 24 -5.34 0.77 -5.10
CA ARG A 24 -6.03 -0.35 -4.42
C ARG A 24 -5.89 -0.32 -2.90
N ILE A 25 -4.98 0.50 -2.36
CA ILE A 25 -4.69 0.55 -0.93
C ILE A 25 -4.83 1.96 -0.38
N LYS A 26 -5.19 2.05 0.90
CA LYS A 26 -5.21 3.29 1.66
C LYS A 26 -4.12 3.22 2.74
N ILE A 27 -3.31 4.26 2.84
CA ILE A 27 -2.31 4.41 3.90
C ILE A 27 -2.92 5.36 4.94
N THR A 28 -2.96 4.95 6.21
CA THR A 28 -3.44 5.82 7.30
C THR A 28 -2.34 6.77 7.75
N GLY A 29 -2.69 7.82 8.52
CA GLY A 29 -1.69 8.75 9.08
C GLY A 29 -0.64 8.08 9.98
N ARG A 30 -0.93 6.89 10.53
CA ARG A 30 0.04 6.06 11.28
C ARG A 30 0.68 4.98 10.41
N SER A 31 0.74 5.19 9.10
CA SER A 31 1.37 4.30 8.12
C SER A 31 0.82 2.86 8.09
N LYS A 32 -0.42 2.64 8.54
CA LYS A 32 -1.08 1.32 8.44
C LYS A 32 -1.66 1.17 7.03
N LEU A 33 -1.44 0.00 6.44
CA LEU A 33 -1.99 -0.36 5.14
C LEU A 33 -3.40 -0.91 5.31
N MET A 34 -4.34 -0.36 4.55
CA MET A 34 -5.74 -0.77 4.54
C MET A 34 -6.13 -1.19 3.12
N LYS A 35 -6.83 -2.33 2.99
CA LYS A 35 -7.33 -2.85 1.71
C LYS A 35 -8.84 -3.11 1.76
N ARG A 36 -9.48 -3.13 0.59
CA ARG A 36 -10.87 -3.60 0.45
C ARG A 36 -10.89 -5.14 0.40
N PRO A 37 -11.81 -5.81 1.12
CA PRO A 37 -12.04 -7.24 0.94
C PRO A 37 -12.52 -7.56 -0.49
N PRO A 38 -11.99 -8.61 -1.13
CA PRO A 38 -12.40 -9.02 -2.48
C PRO A 38 -13.80 -9.69 -2.47
N GLY A 39 -14.35 -9.93 -3.66
CA GLY A 39 -15.53 -10.78 -3.84
C GLY A 39 -16.87 -10.15 -3.42
N GLN A 40 -17.08 -8.86 -3.75
CA GLN A 40 -18.32 -8.12 -3.48
C GLN A 40 -19.01 -7.59 -4.74
N ASN A 41 -18.47 -7.83 -5.93
CA ASN A 41 -18.96 -7.18 -7.16
C ASN A 41 -20.04 -7.99 -7.89
N HIS A 42 -20.11 -9.30 -7.65
CA HIS A 42 -21.04 -10.19 -8.33
C HIS A 42 -21.36 -11.42 -7.47
N PHE A 43 -22.49 -12.08 -7.73
CA PHE A 43 -23.00 -13.25 -7.00
C PHE A 43 -23.31 -13.05 -5.50
N ASN A 44 -23.46 -11.80 -5.04
CA ASN A 44 -23.75 -11.50 -3.62
C ASN A 44 -25.08 -12.12 -3.13
N ALA A 45 -26.01 -12.45 -4.03
CA ALA A 45 -27.28 -13.10 -3.67
C ALA A 45 -27.11 -14.50 -3.04
N LYS A 46 -25.95 -15.14 -3.24
CA LYS A 46 -25.61 -16.44 -2.64
C LYS A 46 -24.94 -16.31 -1.26
N ASP A 47 -24.47 -15.12 -0.90
CA ASP A 47 -23.81 -14.87 0.38
C ASP A 47 -24.84 -14.64 1.48
N SER A 48 -24.54 -15.10 2.71
CA SER A 48 -25.33 -14.72 3.86
C SER A 48 -25.21 -13.22 4.16
N GLY A 49 -26.21 -12.65 4.86
CA GLY A 49 -26.14 -11.26 5.30
C GLY A 49 -24.95 -10.96 6.20
N ASN A 50 -24.52 -11.93 7.03
CA ASN A 50 -23.33 -11.83 7.87
C ASN A 50 -22.05 -11.74 7.04
N ASP A 51 -21.91 -12.59 6.02
CA ASP A 51 -20.73 -12.60 5.15
C ASP A 51 -20.63 -11.32 4.33
N SER A 52 -21.76 -10.87 3.79
CA SER A 52 -21.87 -9.59 3.09
C SER A 52 -21.43 -8.42 3.98
N ARG A 53 -21.90 -8.37 5.25
CA ARG A 53 -21.48 -7.35 6.21
C ARG A 53 -19.99 -7.42 6.54
N LYS A 54 -19.43 -8.62 6.72
CA LYS A 54 -18.00 -8.82 7.04
C LYS A 54 -17.08 -8.26 5.94
N LYS A 55 -17.50 -8.34 4.68
CA LYS A 55 -16.75 -7.85 3.51
C LYS A 55 -16.81 -6.31 3.37
N ARG A 56 -17.73 -5.60 4.03
CA ARG A 56 -17.84 -4.14 3.94
C ARG A 56 -16.64 -3.41 4.57
N GLY A 57 -16.35 -2.22 4.05
CA GLY A 57 -15.32 -1.31 4.58
C GLY A 57 -13.89 -1.64 4.15
N HIS A 58 -12.92 -1.00 4.79
CA HIS A 58 -11.50 -1.30 4.61
C HIS A 58 -11.00 -2.13 5.79
N LYS A 59 -10.21 -3.15 5.51
CA LYS A 59 -9.61 -4.03 6.50
C LYS A 59 -8.09 -3.83 6.52
N PRO A 60 -7.43 -4.03 7.67
CA PRO A 60 -5.98 -3.96 7.75
C PRO A 60 -5.36 -5.00 6.81
N ALA A 61 -4.32 -4.60 6.10
CA ALA A 61 -3.50 -5.53 5.36
C ALA A 61 -2.65 -6.37 6.35
N PRO A 62 -2.32 -7.62 5.99
CA PRO A 62 -1.38 -8.44 6.75
C PRO A 62 -0.03 -7.71 6.95
N LYS A 63 0.58 -7.86 8.13
CA LYS A 63 1.81 -7.13 8.49
C LYS A 63 2.97 -7.50 7.57
N GLU A 64 3.01 -8.74 7.10
CA GLU A 64 4.07 -9.31 6.25
C GLU A 64 4.22 -8.53 4.94
N LEU A 65 3.10 -8.04 4.39
CA LEU A 65 3.08 -7.30 3.12
C LEU A 65 3.63 -5.87 3.24
N THR A 66 3.91 -5.39 4.44
CA THR A 66 4.37 -4.01 4.68
C THR A 66 5.74 -3.74 4.06
N GLY A 67 6.67 -4.70 4.14
CA GLY A 67 8.01 -4.55 3.55
C GLY A 67 7.95 -4.44 2.03
N ILE A 68 7.12 -5.27 1.40
CA ILE A 68 6.89 -5.24 -0.06
C ILE A 68 6.23 -3.92 -0.46
N ALA A 69 5.21 -3.48 0.27
CA ALA A 69 4.50 -2.23 -0.02
C ALA A 69 5.42 -1.00 0.01
N LYS A 70 6.34 -0.93 0.98
CA LYS A 70 7.38 0.12 1.06
C LYS A 70 8.27 0.17 -0.18
N LYS A 71 8.71 -0.99 -0.68
CA LYS A 71 9.50 -1.09 -1.91
C LYS A 71 8.73 -0.65 -3.16
N LEU A 72 7.41 -0.90 -3.19
CA LEU A 72 6.55 -0.57 -4.34
C LEU A 72 6.06 0.88 -4.35
N LEU A 73 6.06 1.55 -3.19
CA LEU A 73 5.59 2.92 -2.99
C LEU A 73 6.66 3.81 -2.35
N PRO A 74 7.85 3.96 -2.98
CA PRO A 74 8.98 4.65 -2.36
C PRO A 74 8.78 6.15 -2.15
N SER A 75 7.84 6.79 -2.86
CA SER A 75 7.54 8.23 -2.71
C SER A 75 6.45 8.55 -1.68
N ASN A 76 5.71 7.54 -1.19
CA ASN A 76 4.45 7.73 -0.46
C ASN A 76 4.47 7.09 0.95
N ILE A 77 5.61 6.54 1.37
CA ILE A 77 5.84 5.91 2.68
C ILE A 77 7.18 6.40 3.23
#